data_AF-A0A962FB71-F1
#
_entry.id   AF-A0A962FB71-F1
#
_cell.length_a   1.000
_cell.length_b   1.000
_cell.length_c   1.000
_cell.angle_alpha   90.00
_cell.angle_beta   90.00
_cell.angle_gamma   90.00
#
_symmetry.space_group_name_H-M   'P 1'
#
loop_
_entity.id
_entity.type
_entity.pdbx_description
1 polymer ?
#
loop_
_entity_poly.entity_id
_entity_poly.type
_entity_poly.pdbx_seq_one_letter_code
_entity_poly.pdbx_strand_id
1 'polypeptide(L)' 'MTDLRTRFTDDMKTAMKSGDSATLATVRLIIAQMKLKDTEGKGKIDDAGILPMLQTMVKQRQ' A
#
# COMPACT_ATOMS: atom_id res chain seq x y z
N MET A 1 -14.57 3.74 -10.57
CA MET A 1 -13.28 4.13 -9.95
C MET A 1 -12.90 3.02 -9.00
N THR A 2 -11.79 2.34 -9.24
CA THR A 2 -11.22 1.37 -8.30
C THR A 2 -10.53 2.13 -7.17
N ASP A 3 -10.84 1.79 -5.92
CA ASP A 3 -10.22 2.37 -4.73
C ASP A 3 -8.72 2.02 -4.63
N LEU A 4 -7.95 2.77 -3.84
CA LEU A 4 -6.49 2.62 -3.79
C LEU A 4 -6.06 1.23 -3.27
N ARG A 5 -6.81 0.60 -2.37
CA ARG A 5 -6.45 -0.74 -1.87
C ARG A 5 -6.60 -1.79 -2.95
N THR A 6 -7.69 -1.73 -3.71
CA THR A 6 -7.91 -2.63 -4.83
C THR A 6 -6.76 -2.47 -5.82
N ARG A 7 -6.39 -1.23 -6.15
CA ARG A 7 -5.24 -0.95 -7.03
C ARG A 7 -3.93 -1.54 -6.50
N PHE A 8 -3.57 -1.33 -5.23
CA PHE A 8 -2.33 -1.91 -4.68
C PHE A 8 -2.34 -3.44 -4.69
N THR A 9 -3.49 -4.06 -4.48
CA THR A 9 -3.61 -5.53 -4.52
C THR A 9 -3.40 -6.06 -5.94
N ASP A 10 -3.89 -5.35 -6.95
CA ASP A 10 -3.73 -5.73 -8.35
C ASP A 10 -2.30 -5.42 -8.86
N ASP A 11 -1.70 -4.32 -8.43
CA ASP A 11 -0.30 -4.00 -8.72
C ASP A 11 0.63 -5.06 -8.13
N MET A 12 0.33 -5.58 -6.92
CA MET A 12 1.08 -6.70 -6.33
C MET A 12 1.00 -7.96 -7.20
N LYS A 13 -0.20 -8.34 -7.66
CA LYS A 13 -0.37 -9.51 -8.53
C LYS A 13 0.37 -9.33 -9.86
N THR A 14 0.32 -8.12 -10.42
CA THR A 14 1.00 -7.76 -11.66
C THR A 14 2.52 -7.83 -11.49
N ALA A 15 3.06 -7.32 -10.39
CA ALA A 15 4.48 -7.42 -10.05
C ALA A 15 4.93 -8.88 -9.84
N MET A 16 4.10 -9.70 -9.17
CA MET A 16 4.35 -11.14 -9.04
C MET A 16 4.40 -11.86 -10.39
N LYS A 17 3.50 -11.52 -11.32
CA LYS A 17 3.43 -12.14 -12.65
C LYS A 17 4.59 -11.71 -13.55
N SER A 18 5.00 -10.45 -13.47
CA SER A 18 6.09 -9.88 -14.28
C SER A 18 7.49 -10.19 -13.74
N GLY A 19 7.61 -10.58 -12.47
CA GLY A 19 8.89 -10.79 -11.80
C GLY A 19 9.59 -9.49 -11.39
N ASP A 20 8.88 -8.36 -11.39
CA ASP A 20 9.41 -7.07 -10.93
C ASP A 20 9.56 -7.05 -9.41
N SER A 21 10.74 -7.46 -8.95
CA SER A 21 11.07 -7.61 -7.53
C SER A 21 11.07 -6.28 -6.77
N ALA A 22 11.47 -5.19 -7.41
CA ALA A 22 11.51 -3.86 -6.82
C ALA A 22 10.10 -3.33 -6.55
N THR A 23 9.22 -3.42 -7.55
CA THR A 23 7.81 -3.03 -7.40
C THR A 23 7.10 -3.95 -6.40
N LEU A 24 7.33 -5.26 -6.47
CA LEU A 24 6.73 -6.23 -5.56
C LEU A 24 7.07 -5.94 -4.09
N ALA A 25 8.34 -5.69 -3.79
CA ALA A 25 8.77 -5.36 -2.42
C ALA A 25 8.11 -4.06 -1.93
N THR A 26 8.07 -3.04 -2.79
CA THR A 26 7.48 -1.73 -2.45
C THR A 26 5.98 -1.83 -2.18
N VAL A 27 5.22 -2.47 -3.06
CA VAL A 27 3.77 -2.64 -2.92
C VAL A 27 3.41 -3.50 -1.70
N ARG A 28 4.20 -4.54 -1.40
CA ARG A 28 4.02 -5.35 -0.18
C ARG A 28 4.16 -4.52 1.09
N LEU A 29 5.13 -3.59 1.14
CA LEU A 29 5.30 -2.69 2.28
C LEU A 29 4.11 -1.73 2.43
N ILE A 30 3.57 -1.23 1.31
CA ILE A 30 2.37 -0.38 1.34
C ILE A 30 1.17 -1.16 1.90
N ILE A 31 0.95 -2.38 1.42
CA ILE A 31 -0.15 -3.24 1.90
C ILE A 31 0.01 -3.56 3.39
N ALA A 32 1.23 -3.84 3.86
CA ALA A 32 1.50 -4.07 5.27
C ALA A 32 1.20 -2.83 6.12
N GLN A 33 1.60 -1.64 5.67
CA GLN A 33 1.33 -0.39 6.37
C GLN A 33 -0.17 -0.08 6.45
N MET A 34 -0.94 -0.36 5.41
CA MET A 34 -2.40 -0.24 5.44
C MET A 34 -3.02 -1.15 6.51
N LYS A 35 -2.59 -2.42 6.58
CA LYS A 35 -3.08 -3.37 7.60
C LYS A 35 -2.72 -2.95 9.02
N LEU A 36 -1.53 -2.37 9.21
CA LEU A 36 -1.13 -1.80 10.50
C LEU A 36 -2.09 -0.67 10.91
N LYS A 37 -2.33 0.28 9.99
CA LYS A 37 -3.27 1.38 10.22
C LYS A 37 -4.71 0.91 10.48
N ASP A 38 -5.14 -0.15 9.80
CA ASP A 38 -6.46 -0.74 10.00
C ASP A 38 -6.63 -1.28 11.43
N THR A 39 -5.56 -1.84 11.97
CA THR A 39 -5.52 -2.40 13.33
C THR A 39 -5.42 -1.29 14.39
N GLU A 40 -4.63 -0.24 14.12
CA GLU A 40 -4.50 0.93 14.99
C GLU A 40 -5.81 1.75 15.10
N GLY A 41 -6.48 1.97 13.96
CA GLY A 41 -7.67 2.82 13.85
C GLY A 41 -9.01 2.12 14.12
N LYS A 42 -9.00 0.82 14.44
CA LYS A 42 -10.21 -0.02 14.59
C LYS A 42 -11.16 0.05 13.37
N GLY A 43 -10.61 0.06 12.16
CA GLY A 43 -11.40 0.17 10.94
C GLY A 43 -10.53 0.31 9.70
N LYS A 44 -11.09 0.03 8.52
CA LYS A 44 -10.36 0.18 7.26
C LYS A 44 -10.06 1.65 6.97
N ILE A 45 -8.79 2.02 6.86
CA ILE A 45 -8.33 3.28 6.24
C ILE A 45 -8.92 3.49 4.84
N ASP A 46 -9.44 4.67 4.55
CA ASP A 46 -9.96 5.02 3.24
C ASP A 46 -8.88 5.64 2.36
N ASP A 47 -9.23 5.98 1.11
CA ASP A 47 -8.30 6.59 0.17
C ASP A 47 -7.73 7.94 0.71
N ALA A 48 -8.54 8.68 1.48
CA ALA A 48 -8.13 9.92 2.12
C ALA A 48 -7.04 9.70 3.19
N GLY A 49 -7.11 8.60 3.94
CA GLY A 49 -6.06 8.22 4.89
C GLY A 49 -4.83 7.54 4.25
N ILE A 50 -5.00 6.89 3.10
CA ILE A 50 -3.90 6.22 2.38
C ILE A 50 -2.89 7.24 1.85
N LEU A 51 -3.32 8.39 1.34
CA LEU A 51 -2.41 9.44 0.85
C LEU A 51 -1.38 9.93 1.90
N PRO A 52 -1.79 10.41 3.10
CA PRO A 52 -0.85 10.86 4.13
C PRO A 52 0.01 9.71 4.69
N MET A 53 -0.51 8.48 4.72
CA MET A 53 0.28 7.29 5.03
C MET A 53 1.44 7.12 4.04
N LEU A 54 1.18 7.22 2.73
CA LEU A 54 2.22 7.12 1.69
C LEU A 54 3.26 8.24 1.80
N GLN A 55 2.84 9.48 2.06
CA GLN A 55 3.77 10.59 2.28
C GLN A 55 4.71 10.32 3.46
N THR A 56 4.19 9.76 4.55
CA THR A 56 4.99 9.37 5.72
C THR A 56 5.99 8.27 5.37
N MET A 57 5.55 7.26 4.61
CA MET A 57 6.42 6.19 4.12
C MET A 57 7.57 6.71 3.26
N VAL A 58 7.33 7.70 2.40
CA VAL A 58 8.38 8.33 1.59
C VAL A 58 9.38 9.07 2.48
N LYS A 59 8.90 9.86 3.46
CA LYS A 59 9.76 10.59 4.39
C LYS A 59 10.67 9.69 5.23
N GLN A 60 10.20 8.50 5.63
CA GLN A 60 11.00 7.53 6.39
C GLN A 60 12.13 6.88 5.60
N ARG A 61 12.17 7.10 4.28
CA ARG A 61 13.17 6.52 3.36
C ARG A 61 14.08 7.59 2.73
N GLN A 62 13.95 8.85 3.17
CA GLN A 62 14.85 9.96 2.84
C GLN A 62 15.93 10.09 3.92
#